data_AF-A0A2A4I271-F1
#
_entry.id   AF-A0A2A4I271-F1
#
_cell.length_a   1.000
_cell.length_b   1.000
_cell.length_c   1.000
_cell.angle_alpha   90.00
_cell.angle_beta   90.00
_cell.angle_gamma   90.00
#
_symmetry.space_group_name_H-M   'P 1'
#
loop_
_entity.id
_entity.type
_entity.pdbx_description
1 polymer ?
#
loop_
_entity_poly.entity_id
_entity_poly.type
_entity_poly.pdbx_seq_one_letter_code
_entity_poly.pdbx_strand_id
1 'polypeptide(L)'
;MPAERVTAAIKDAASPFVYPDTASSRAGIEAVSRRLAGGTIAIIGLGGTGSVVLDLISKTPADRILLIDGDTAEQHNAFRWPGAMSMEDIAAGHTKVAYFAKIYGRMHRGIEAYPVHLTPETMSLLDDTDFVFVCVDNVAARAFIVPTLEALGLPYIDCGLGLSLVDDRLMGLIRVTTSTPAMRDHVHAGDRIPLRGDVDDALYRSNIQVADLNMLAATLAVIQYKQLRGFYSDTEAEYHAVYSTDGNIILNADRA
;
A
#
# COMPACT_ATOMS: atom_id res chain seq x y z
N MET A 1 -12.28 -23.26 22.90
CA MET A 1 -11.53 -22.20 23.63
C MET A 1 -12.51 -21.10 23.95
N PRO A 2 -12.60 -20.59 25.19
CA PRO A 2 -13.47 -19.45 25.48
C PRO A 2 -12.96 -18.21 24.72
N ALA A 3 -13.87 -17.40 24.19
CA ALA A 3 -13.53 -16.12 23.58
C ALA A 3 -12.76 -15.26 24.58
N GLU A 4 -11.61 -14.73 24.15
CA GLU A 4 -10.77 -13.84 24.95
C GLU A 4 -11.62 -12.63 25.35
N ARG A 5 -11.90 -12.49 26.65
CA ARG A 5 -12.69 -11.37 27.16
C ARG A 5 -11.90 -10.09 26.89
N VAL A 6 -12.52 -9.13 26.23
CA VAL A 6 -11.98 -7.77 26.08
C VAL A 6 -11.75 -7.22 27.49
N THR A 7 -10.54 -7.35 28.00
CA THR A 7 -10.11 -6.70 29.23
C THR A 7 -10.14 -5.20 28.95
N ALA A 8 -10.84 -4.44 29.80
CA ALA A 8 -10.84 -2.98 29.73
C ALA A 8 -9.39 -2.50 29.65
N ALA A 9 -9.01 -1.99 28.47
CA ALA A 9 -7.62 -1.70 28.15
C ALA A 9 -7.09 -0.63 29.10
N ILE A 10 -5.92 -0.88 29.69
CA ILE A 10 -5.06 0.21 30.14
C ILE A 10 -4.70 0.96 28.87
N LYS A 11 -5.21 2.20 28.73
CA LYS A 11 -4.76 3.10 27.66
C LYS A 11 -3.28 3.36 27.88
N ASP A 12 -2.42 2.65 27.16
CA ASP A 12 -1.08 3.15 26.92
C ASP A 12 -1.22 4.37 26.00
N ALA A 13 -1.08 5.56 26.58
CA ALA A 13 -1.24 6.82 25.84
C ALA A 13 -0.23 6.98 24.70
N ALA A 14 0.83 6.18 24.68
CA ALA A 14 1.84 6.17 23.63
C ALA A 14 1.52 5.21 22.46
N SER A 15 0.54 4.31 22.60
CA SER A 15 0.20 3.36 21.53
C SER A 15 -0.70 4.00 20.48
N PRO A 16 -0.38 3.85 19.17
CA PRO A 16 -1.27 4.32 18.11
C PRO A 16 -2.52 3.46 17.97
N PHE A 17 -2.60 2.29 18.61
CA PHE A 17 -3.76 1.42 18.52
C PHE A 17 -4.91 1.83 19.44
N VAL A 18 -6.13 1.51 19.02
CA VAL A 18 -7.34 1.72 19.84
C VAL A 18 -7.43 0.71 20.98
N TYR A 19 -6.94 -0.51 20.73
CA TYR A 19 -6.84 -1.62 21.68
C TYR A 19 -5.44 -2.25 21.60
N PRO A 20 -4.95 -2.89 22.68
CA PRO A 20 -3.60 -3.45 22.70
C PRO A 20 -3.43 -4.59 21.67
N ASP A 21 -2.24 -4.67 21.08
CA ASP A 21 -1.84 -5.82 20.25
C ASP A 21 -1.52 -7.03 21.14
N THR A 22 -2.55 -7.83 21.42
CA THR A 22 -2.38 -9.08 22.14
C THR A 22 -1.84 -10.21 21.28
N ALA A 23 -1.83 -10.05 19.94
CA ALA A 23 -1.37 -11.07 19.02
C ALA A 23 0.16 -11.21 19.09
N SER A 24 0.89 -10.10 19.10
CA SER A 24 2.35 -10.11 19.25
C SER A 24 2.79 -10.68 20.60
N SER A 25 2.12 -10.30 21.69
CA SER A 25 2.38 -10.83 23.03
C SER A 25 2.14 -12.33 23.12
N ARG A 26 0.99 -12.79 22.62
CA ARG A 26 0.63 -14.20 22.62
C ARG A 26 1.60 -15.05 21.79
N ALA A 27 2.12 -14.50 20.69
CA ALA A 27 3.08 -15.17 19.83
C ALA A 27 4.54 -15.02 20.29
N GLY A 28 4.82 -14.20 21.31
CA GLY A 28 6.18 -13.95 21.80
C GLY A 28 7.07 -13.16 20.83
N ILE A 29 6.48 -12.37 19.93
CA ILE A 29 7.21 -11.64 18.87
C ILE A 29 7.25 -10.12 19.12
N GLU A 30 6.88 -9.66 20.31
CA GLU A 30 6.79 -8.23 20.67
C GLU A 30 8.05 -7.44 20.33
N ALA A 31 9.22 -8.02 20.58
CA ALA A 31 10.50 -7.39 20.27
C ALA A 31 10.70 -7.14 18.78
N VAL A 32 10.24 -8.06 17.92
CA VAL A 32 10.31 -7.92 16.47
C VAL A 32 9.21 -6.97 15.98
N SER A 33 7.98 -7.06 16.51
CA SER A 33 6.88 -6.14 16.19
C SER A 33 7.22 -4.68 16.49
N ARG A 34 7.97 -4.41 17.58
CA ARG A 34 8.45 -3.04 17.90
C ARG A 34 9.34 -2.43 16.83
N ARG A 35 9.95 -3.22 15.93
CA ARG A 35 10.74 -2.68 14.81
C ARG A 35 9.89 -1.91 13.80
N LEU A 36 8.59 -2.20 13.76
CA LEU A 36 7.59 -1.51 12.94
C LEU A 36 7.06 -0.23 13.61
N ALA A 37 7.48 0.07 14.85
CA ALA A 37 6.94 1.19 15.61
C ALA A 37 7.47 2.53 15.14
N GLY A 38 6.61 3.53 15.18
CA GLY A 38 6.95 4.91 14.88
C GLY A 38 7.01 5.22 13.38
N GLY A 39 7.10 6.52 13.12
CA GLY A 39 7.23 7.11 11.79
C GLY A 39 5.89 7.35 11.10
N THR A 40 5.98 8.08 10.00
CA THR A 40 4.87 8.54 9.18
C THR A 40 4.87 7.79 7.84
N ILE A 41 3.78 7.09 7.54
CA ILE A 41 3.59 6.36 6.28
C ILE A 41 2.52 7.05 5.45
N ALA A 42 2.84 7.41 4.20
CA ALA A 42 1.85 7.89 3.24
C ALA A 42 1.44 6.77 2.28
N ILE A 43 0.14 6.69 1.97
CA ILE A 43 -0.43 5.81 0.96
C ILE A 43 -1.09 6.68 -0.10
N ILE A 44 -0.50 6.69 -1.30
CA ILE A 44 -0.99 7.48 -2.44
C ILE A 44 -1.81 6.55 -3.34
N GLY A 45 -3.11 6.83 -3.44
CA GLY A 45 -4.09 5.99 -4.13
C GLY A 45 -4.68 4.94 -3.18
N LEU A 46 -5.99 5.02 -2.95
CA LEU A 46 -6.81 4.14 -2.12
C LEU A 46 -7.75 3.27 -2.99
N GLY A 47 -7.25 2.86 -4.15
CA GLY A 47 -7.89 1.89 -5.05
C GLY A 47 -7.84 0.45 -4.52
N GLY A 48 -7.75 -0.52 -5.43
CA GLY A 48 -7.69 -1.94 -5.04
C GLY A 48 -6.46 -2.26 -4.18
N THR A 49 -5.27 -1.89 -4.66
CA THR A 49 -4.01 -2.21 -3.97
C THR A 49 -3.84 -1.36 -2.70
N GLY A 50 -3.98 -0.04 -2.78
CA GLY A 50 -3.73 0.85 -1.65
C GLY A 50 -4.70 0.65 -0.47
N SER A 51 -5.94 0.23 -0.73
CA SER A 51 -6.86 -0.14 0.35
C SER A 51 -6.42 -1.38 1.13
N VAL A 52 -5.81 -2.36 0.45
CA VAL A 52 -5.23 -3.54 1.10
C VAL A 52 -3.91 -3.21 1.80
N VAL A 53 -3.09 -2.30 1.24
CA VAL A 53 -1.92 -1.76 1.95
C VAL A 53 -2.37 -1.12 3.27
N LEU A 54 -3.41 -0.29 3.26
CA LEU A 54 -3.98 0.28 4.47
C LEU A 54 -4.45 -0.81 5.45
N ASP A 55 -5.16 -1.84 4.95
CA ASP A 55 -5.59 -2.96 5.79
C ASP A 55 -4.42 -3.56 6.58
N LEU A 56 -3.29 -3.78 5.92
CA LEU A 56 -2.12 -4.41 6.54
C LEU A 56 -1.30 -3.44 7.38
N ILE A 57 -1.14 -2.19 6.95
CA ILE A 57 -0.35 -1.16 7.63
C ILE A 57 -1.07 -0.64 8.89
N SER A 58 -2.40 -0.58 8.91
CA SER A 58 -3.17 -0.19 10.11
C SER A 58 -2.98 -1.16 11.28
N LYS A 59 -2.42 -2.35 11.02
CA LYS A 59 -2.08 -3.38 12.02
C LYS A 59 -0.63 -3.24 12.50
N THR A 60 0.09 -2.18 12.09
CA THR A 60 1.45 -1.87 12.53
C THR A 60 1.46 -0.64 13.43
N PRO A 61 2.42 -0.50 14.36
CA PRO A 61 2.47 0.62 15.30
C PRO A 61 3.11 1.89 14.69
N ALA A 62 2.77 2.23 13.45
CA ALA A 62 3.18 3.50 12.84
C ALA A 62 2.53 4.69 13.59
N ASP A 63 3.22 5.82 13.71
CA ASP A 63 2.67 6.97 14.43
C ASP A 63 1.52 7.61 13.62
N ARG A 64 1.75 7.76 12.31
CA ARG A 64 0.84 8.43 11.38
C ARG A 64 0.71 7.63 10.08
N ILE A 65 -0.52 7.51 9.58
CA ILE A 65 -0.86 6.87 8.31
C ILE A 65 -1.68 7.86 7.49
N LEU A 66 -1.06 8.46 6.48
CA LEU A 66 -1.68 9.47 5.62
C LEU A 66 -2.33 8.77 4.43
N LEU A 67 -3.62 8.99 4.23
CA LEU A 67 -4.39 8.48 3.10
C LEU A 67 -4.59 9.61 2.09
N ILE A 68 -4.05 9.47 0.88
CA ILE A 68 -4.11 10.52 -0.15
C ILE A 68 -4.77 9.94 -1.41
N ASP A 69 -6.01 10.33 -1.67
CA ASP A 69 -6.77 9.98 -2.87
C ASP A 69 -7.91 11.00 -3.07
N GLY A 70 -8.05 11.52 -4.29
CA GLY A 70 -9.06 12.52 -4.63
C GLY A 70 -10.43 11.98 -5.01
N ASP A 71 -10.57 10.66 -5.16
CA ASP A 71 -11.77 10.05 -5.70
C ASP A 71 -12.85 9.75 -4.64
N THR A 72 -14.06 9.48 -5.14
CA THR A 72 -15.20 9.01 -4.34
C THR A 72 -15.24 7.49 -4.29
N ALA A 73 -15.76 6.93 -3.20
CA ALA A 73 -16.04 5.51 -3.08
C ALA A 73 -17.28 5.15 -3.91
N GLU A 74 -17.13 4.20 -4.84
CA GLU A 74 -18.18 3.76 -5.73
C GLU A 74 -18.47 2.26 -5.55
N GLN A 75 -19.70 1.84 -5.88
CA GLN A 75 -20.16 0.45 -5.72
C GLN A 75 -19.20 -0.57 -6.35
N HIS A 76 -18.66 -0.28 -7.53
CA HIS A 76 -17.78 -1.20 -8.24
C HIS A 76 -16.41 -1.36 -7.53
N ASN A 77 -16.03 -0.43 -6.65
CA ASN A 77 -14.82 -0.55 -5.84
C ASN A 77 -14.94 -1.65 -4.79
N ALA A 78 -16.15 -1.91 -4.27
CA ALA A 78 -16.41 -2.91 -3.24
C ALA A 78 -15.96 -4.33 -3.64
N PHE A 79 -15.89 -4.63 -4.93
CA PHE A 79 -15.47 -5.94 -5.46
C PHE A 79 -13.95 -6.15 -5.49
N ARG A 80 -13.16 -5.12 -5.17
CA ARG A 80 -11.69 -5.19 -5.13
C ARG A 80 -11.07 -4.57 -3.87
N TRP A 81 -11.90 -4.16 -2.92
CA TRP A 81 -11.48 -3.60 -1.63
C TRP A 81 -11.55 -4.67 -0.54
N PRO A 82 -10.79 -4.52 0.56
CA PRO A 82 -10.96 -5.36 1.73
C PRO A 82 -12.32 -5.13 2.40
N GLY A 83 -12.90 -6.20 2.94
CA GLY A 83 -14.19 -6.15 3.62
C GLY A 83 -15.38 -6.10 2.66
N ALA A 84 -16.52 -5.63 3.16
CA ALA A 84 -17.76 -5.52 2.40
C ALA A 84 -18.38 -4.14 2.63
N MET A 85 -18.32 -3.28 1.63
CA MET A 85 -18.99 -1.98 1.65
C MET A 85 -20.50 -2.19 1.74
N SER A 86 -21.16 -1.50 2.68
CA SER A 86 -22.61 -1.58 2.81
C SER A 86 -23.32 -0.73 1.75
N MET A 87 -24.59 -1.05 1.46
CA MET A 87 -25.43 -0.20 0.60
C MET A 87 -25.59 1.22 1.15
N GLU A 88 -25.57 1.37 2.48
CA GLU A 88 -25.62 2.68 3.15
C GLU A 88 -24.34 3.49 2.89
N ASP A 89 -23.17 2.85 2.95
CA ASP A 89 -21.90 3.52 2.64
C ASP A 89 -21.84 3.93 1.16
N ILE A 90 -22.37 3.11 0.24
CA ILE A 90 -22.51 3.46 -1.19
C ILE A 90 -23.41 4.69 -1.35
N ALA A 91 -24.58 4.68 -0.71
CA ALA A 91 -25.54 5.78 -0.80
C ALA A 91 -25.01 7.08 -0.16
N ALA A 92 -24.11 6.98 0.82
CA ALA A 92 -23.52 8.13 1.50
C ALA A 92 -22.48 8.88 0.64
N GLY A 93 -21.96 8.28 -0.43
CA GLY A 93 -21.06 8.95 -1.39
C GLY A 93 -19.79 9.51 -0.76
N HIS A 94 -19.21 8.81 0.21
CA HIS A 94 -17.98 9.24 0.88
C HIS A 94 -16.78 9.28 -0.09
N THR A 95 -15.83 10.19 0.14
CA THR A 95 -14.50 10.07 -0.50
C THR A 95 -13.85 8.76 -0.07
N LYS A 96 -13.00 8.18 -0.93
CA LYS A 96 -12.32 6.91 -0.61
C LYS A 96 -11.59 6.98 0.72
N VAL A 97 -10.84 8.06 0.93
CA VAL A 97 -10.08 8.29 2.17
C VAL A 97 -10.98 8.43 3.40
N ALA A 98 -12.14 9.08 3.29
CA ALA A 98 -13.06 9.24 4.41
C ALA A 98 -13.74 7.91 4.78
N TYR A 99 -14.13 7.12 3.78
CA TYR A 99 -14.67 5.77 3.98
C TYR A 99 -13.66 4.89 4.74
N PHE A 100 -12.41 4.85 4.29
CA PHE A 100 -11.39 4.02 4.91
C PHE A 100 -10.96 4.52 6.28
N ALA A 101 -10.84 5.84 6.49
CA ALA A 101 -10.55 6.40 7.80
C ALA A 101 -11.63 6.06 8.84
N LYS A 102 -12.91 6.09 8.46
CA LYS A 102 -14.04 5.65 9.31
C LYS A 102 -13.90 4.19 9.74
N ILE A 103 -13.44 3.31 8.85
CA ILE A 103 -13.31 1.87 9.13
C ILE A 103 -12.07 1.58 9.98
N TYR A 104 -10.91 1.99 9.50
CA TYR A 104 -9.63 1.64 10.12
C TYR A 104 -9.32 2.50 11.35
N GLY A 105 -9.99 3.65 11.52
CA GLY A 105 -9.96 4.44 12.76
C GLY A 105 -10.50 3.69 13.98
N ARG A 106 -11.23 2.58 13.77
CA ARG A 106 -11.64 1.65 14.84
C ARG A 106 -10.47 0.85 15.42
N MET A 107 -9.37 0.74 14.68
CA MET A 107 -8.16 0.00 15.05
C MET A 107 -6.99 0.93 15.35
N HIS A 108 -6.80 1.98 14.54
CA HIS A 108 -5.60 2.81 14.56
C HIS A 108 -5.95 4.30 14.66
N ARG A 109 -5.36 5.01 15.64
CA ARG A 109 -5.65 6.41 15.98
C ARG A 109 -4.97 7.40 15.05
N GLY A 110 -3.80 7.04 14.51
CA GLY A 110 -2.99 7.92 13.66
C GLY A 110 -3.40 7.97 12.18
N ILE A 111 -4.64 7.64 11.82
CA ILE A 111 -5.07 7.69 10.41
C ILE A 111 -5.53 9.11 10.06
N GLU A 112 -4.93 9.70 9.03
CA GLU A 112 -5.22 11.05 8.52
C GLU A 112 -5.68 10.96 7.06
N ALA A 113 -6.81 11.60 6.73
CA ALA A 113 -7.46 11.46 5.43
C ALA A 113 -7.41 12.77 4.63
N TYR A 114 -6.85 12.71 3.43
CA TYR A 114 -6.70 13.84 2.51
C TYR A 114 -7.42 13.54 1.19
N PRO A 115 -8.63 14.08 0.97
CA PRO A 115 -9.44 13.79 -0.22
C PRO A 115 -8.96 14.63 -1.41
N VAL A 116 -7.69 14.49 -1.79
CA VAL A 116 -7.03 15.28 -2.83
C VAL A 116 -6.15 14.38 -3.68
N HIS A 117 -5.94 14.78 -4.94
CA HIS A 117 -4.83 14.25 -5.73
C HIS A 117 -3.53 14.95 -5.32
N LEU A 118 -2.41 14.24 -5.43
CA LEU A 118 -1.11 14.89 -5.36
C LEU A 118 -0.90 15.76 -6.60
N THR A 119 -0.67 17.04 -6.34
CA THR A 119 -0.32 18.07 -7.30
C THR A 119 0.76 18.95 -6.66
N PRO A 120 1.43 19.85 -7.42
CA PRO A 120 2.39 20.77 -6.82
C PRO A 120 1.84 21.55 -5.61
N GLU A 121 0.54 21.85 -5.60
CA GLU A 121 -0.13 22.60 -4.54
C GLU A 121 -0.39 21.77 -3.26
N THR A 122 -0.41 20.44 -3.37
CA THR A 122 -0.68 19.52 -2.25
C THR A 122 0.54 18.72 -1.82
N MET A 123 1.71 18.98 -2.42
CA MET A 123 2.96 18.27 -2.12
C MET A 123 3.41 18.37 -0.65
N SER A 124 3.12 19.48 0.02
CA SER A 124 3.46 19.66 1.45
C SER A 124 2.75 18.69 2.37
N LEU A 125 1.75 17.95 1.89
CA LEU A 125 1.17 16.83 2.65
C LEU A 125 2.19 15.71 2.93
N LEU A 126 3.28 15.64 2.16
CA LEU A 126 4.36 14.68 2.35
C LEU A 126 5.45 15.19 3.30
N ASP A 127 5.32 16.41 3.83
CA ASP A 127 6.24 16.92 4.85
C ASP A 127 6.20 16.00 6.08
N ASP A 128 7.37 15.72 6.66
CA ASP A 128 7.56 14.80 7.79
C ASP A 128 7.08 13.34 7.52
N THR A 129 7.01 12.94 6.25
CA THR A 129 6.78 11.54 5.85
C THR A 129 8.09 10.76 5.85
N ASP A 130 8.07 9.52 6.37
CA ASP A 130 9.25 8.65 6.39
C ASP A 130 9.23 7.61 5.26
N PHE A 131 8.04 7.21 4.81
CA PHE A 131 7.89 6.17 3.80
C PHE A 131 6.60 6.31 3.00
N VAL A 132 6.65 5.97 1.71
CA VAL A 132 5.50 6.11 0.81
C VAL A 132 5.16 4.81 0.08
N PHE A 133 3.88 4.43 0.09
CA PHE A 133 3.33 3.45 -0.84
C PHE A 133 2.68 4.19 -2.01
N VAL A 134 3.14 3.90 -3.23
CA VAL A 134 2.60 4.43 -4.48
C VAL A 134 1.69 3.35 -5.08
N CYS A 135 0.38 3.58 -5.02
CA CYS A 135 -0.67 2.63 -5.41
C CYS A 135 -1.62 3.24 -6.45
N VAL A 136 -1.08 4.07 -7.34
CA VAL A 136 -1.82 4.69 -8.45
C VAL A 136 -1.80 3.79 -9.69
N ASP A 137 -2.89 3.81 -10.46
CA ASP A 137 -3.09 2.90 -11.59
C ASP A 137 -2.61 3.48 -12.93
N ASN A 138 -2.45 4.80 -13.05
CA ASN A 138 -2.12 5.44 -14.32
C ASN A 138 -0.65 5.92 -14.40
N VAL A 139 -0.13 5.93 -15.62
CA VAL A 139 1.27 6.30 -15.93
C VAL A 139 1.53 7.79 -15.66
N ALA A 140 0.58 8.68 -15.97
CA ALA A 140 0.73 10.12 -15.77
C ALA A 140 0.94 10.48 -14.28
N ALA A 141 0.17 9.85 -13.39
CA ALA A 141 0.34 10.02 -11.94
C ALA A 141 1.72 9.52 -11.48
N ARG A 142 2.17 8.34 -11.95
CA ARG A 142 3.52 7.82 -11.63
C ARG A 142 4.63 8.74 -12.12
N ALA A 143 4.51 9.25 -13.35
CA ALA A 143 5.45 10.18 -13.95
C ALA A 143 5.60 11.49 -13.16
N PHE A 144 4.56 11.90 -12.43
CA PHE A 144 4.62 13.04 -11.52
C PHE A 144 5.13 12.65 -10.11
N ILE A 145 4.57 11.60 -9.52
CA ILE A 145 4.84 11.19 -8.13
C ILE A 145 6.28 10.71 -7.95
N VAL A 146 6.77 9.82 -8.82
CA VAL A 146 8.07 9.16 -8.64
C VAL A 146 9.23 10.17 -8.58
N PRO A 147 9.39 11.09 -9.56
CA PRO A 147 10.46 12.09 -9.48
C PRO A 147 10.32 13.01 -8.27
N THR A 148 9.09 13.30 -7.86
CA THR A 148 8.80 14.15 -6.70
C THR A 148 9.30 13.50 -5.41
N LEU A 149 8.98 12.23 -5.18
CA LEU A 149 9.45 11.48 -4.02
C LEU A 149 10.98 11.39 -3.99
N GLU A 150 11.60 11.16 -5.16
CA GLU A 150 13.05 11.08 -5.27
C GLU A 150 13.74 12.41 -4.96
N ALA A 151 13.18 13.53 -5.42
CA ALA A 151 13.68 14.87 -5.12
C ALA A 151 13.60 15.21 -3.62
N LEU A 152 12.58 14.69 -2.92
CA LEU A 152 12.43 14.81 -1.47
C LEU A 152 13.29 13.81 -0.68
N GLY A 153 13.99 12.88 -1.35
CA GLY A 153 14.76 11.84 -0.68
C GLY A 153 13.91 10.75 -0.03
N LEU A 154 12.61 10.70 -0.33
CA LEU A 154 11.68 9.76 0.30
C LEU A 154 11.85 8.34 -0.27
N PRO A 155 11.98 7.31 0.59
CA PRO A 155 11.88 5.93 0.15
C PRO A 155 10.42 5.58 -0.17
N TYR A 156 10.22 4.74 -1.19
CA TYR A 156 8.88 4.34 -1.62
C TYR A 156 8.82 2.92 -2.17
N ILE A 157 7.63 2.35 -2.17
CA ILE A 157 7.30 1.12 -2.90
C ILE A 157 6.16 1.43 -3.87
N ASP A 158 6.40 1.21 -5.15
CA ASP A 158 5.41 1.32 -6.22
C ASP A 158 4.83 -0.06 -6.57
N CYS A 159 3.50 -0.10 -6.69
CA CYS A 159 2.75 -1.31 -7.02
C CYS A 159 2.06 -1.15 -8.37
N GLY A 160 2.25 -2.11 -9.27
CA GLY A 160 1.59 -2.16 -10.57
C GLY A 160 0.87 -3.48 -10.82
N LEU A 161 -0.31 -3.39 -11.45
CA LEU A 161 -1.03 -4.54 -12.00
C LEU A 161 -1.17 -4.36 -13.51
N GLY A 162 -0.76 -5.36 -14.28
CA GLY A 162 -0.98 -5.46 -15.72
C GLY A 162 -1.84 -6.67 -16.02
N LEU A 163 -3.09 -6.43 -16.41
CA LEU A 163 -4.05 -7.49 -16.73
C LEU A 163 -4.47 -7.38 -18.19
N SER A 164 -4.52 -8.53 -18.86
CA SER A 164 -5.03 -8.63 -20.22
C SER A 164 -6.00 -9.78 -20.36
N LEU A 165 -6.98 -9.59 -21.24
CA LEU A 165 -7.91 -10.64 -21.64
C LEU A 165 -7.36 -11.34 -22.88
N VAL A 166 -7.09 -12.63 -22.77
CA VAL A 166 -6.63 -13.50 -23.86
C VAL A 166 -7.51 -14.74 -23.87
N ASP A 167 -8.18 -15.02 -24.98
CA ASP A 167 -9.11 -16.16 -25.13
C ASP A 167 -10.14 -16.27 -23.98
N ASP A 168 -10.80 -15.15 -23.65
CA ASP A 168 -11.76 -15.02 -22.53
C ASP A 168 -11.20 -15.39 -21.14
N ARG A 169 -9.87 -15.36 -20.98
CA ARG A 169 -9.17 -15.59 -19.71
C ARG A 169 -8.29 -14.41 -19.37
N LEU A 170 -8.14 -14.14 -18.07
CA LEU A 170 -7.23 -13.09 -17.62
C LEU A 170 -5.81 -13.64 -17.47
N MET A 171 -4.85 -12.97 -18.11
CA MET A 171 -3.43 -13.10 -17.82
C MET A 171 -3.02 -11.89 -16.98
N GLY A 172 -2.30 -12.14 -15.89
CA GLY A 172 -1.92 -11.11 -14.93
C GLY A 172 -0.44 -11.07 -14.63
N LEU A 173 0.06 -9.84 -14.53
CA LEU A 173 1.36 -9.50 -13.99
C LEU A 173 1.16 -8.55 -12.81
N ILE A 174 1.82 -8.86 -11.70
CA ILE A 174 1.97 -7.95 -10.57
C ILE A 174 3.42 -7.51 -10.54
N ARG A 175 3.64 -6.23 -10.25
CA ARG A 175 4.96 -5.63 -10.10
C ARG A 175 5.03 -4.88 -8.78
N VAL A 176 6.09 -5.11 -8.02
CA VAL A 176 6.43 -4.35 -6.82
C VAL A 176 7.86 -3.86 -6.98
N THR A 177 8.05 -2.54 -7.00
CA THR A 177 9.36 -1.91 -7.14
C THR A 177 9.63 -1.02 -5.93
N THR A 178 10.74 -1.27 -5.25
CA THR A 178 11.22 -0.52 -4.09
C THR A 178 12.27 0.47 -4.52
N SER A 179 12.18 1.69 -4.00
CA SER A 179 13.19 2.72 -4.16
C SER A 179 13.58 3.25 -2.78
N THR A 180 14.88 3.34 -2.53
CA THR A 180 15.41 4.01 -1.35
C THR A 180 16.51 4.97 -1.79
N PRO A 181 16.91 5.95 -0.96
CA PRO A 181 18.07 6.79 -1.28
C PRO A 181 19.33 6.01 -1.65
N ALA A 182 19.52 4.81 -1.08
CA ALA A 182 20.68 3.96 -1.35
C ALA A 182 20.53 3.10 -2.63
N MET A 183 19.30 2.80 -3.06
CA MET A 183 19.00 1.85 -4.14
C MET A 183 17.82 2.36 -4.97
N ARG A 184 18.01 3.50 -5.64
CA ARG A 184 17.00 4.07 -6.58
C ARG A 184 17.43 4.04 -8.04
N ASP A 185 18.73 3.94 -8.32
CA ASP A 185 19.25 3.99 -9.69
C ASP A 185 18.66 2.88 -10.57
N HIS A 186 18.39 1.70 -9.99
CA HIS A 186 17.78 0.57 -10.68
C HIS A 186 16.39 0.88 -11.24
N VAL A 187 15.63 1.79 -10.60
CA VAL A 187 14.29 2.17 -11.04
C VAL A 187 14.33 2.70 -12.47
N HIS A 188 15.29 3.58 -12.75
CA HIS A 188 15.46 4.23 -14.05
C HIS A 188 16.33 3.41 -15.01
N ALA A 189 17.42 2.80 -14.50
CA ALA A 189 18.32 2.01 -15.33
C ALA A 189 17.67 0.72 -15.84
N GLY A 190 16.74 0.15 -15.07
CA GLY A 190 16.00 -1.07 -15.39
C GLY A 190 14.59 -0.85 -15.91
N ASP A 191 14.15 0.40 -16.10
CA ASP A 191 12.78 0.79 -16.49
C ASP A 191 11.71 0.06 -15.64
N ARG A 192 11.93 0.03 -14.32
CA ARG A 192 11.16 -0.80 -13.38
C ARG A 192 9.80 -0.21 -13.05
N ILE A 193 9.55 1.03 -13.40
CA ILE A 193 8.26 1.70 -13.22
C ILE A 193 7.94 2.39 -14.54
N PRO A 194 6.76 2.17 -15.13
CA PRO A 194 6.41 2.84 -16.37
C PRO A 194 6.11 4.32 -16.08
N LEU A 195 7.02 5.20 -16.49
CA LEU A 195 6.93 6.66 -16.34
C LEU A 195 6.64 7.39 -17.65
N ARG A 196 6.66 6.67 -18.78
CA ARG A 196 6.36 7.20 -20.11
C ARG A 196 5.30 6.31 -20.76
N GLY A 197 4.29 6.93 -21.36
CA GLY A 197 3.32 6.19 -22.17
C GLY A 197 3.83 6.11 -23.60
N ASP A 198 3.91 4.90 -24.15
CA ASP A 198 4.00 4.68 -25.60
C ASP A 198 3.31 3.36 -26.00
N VAL A 199 2.98 3.26 -27.29
CA VAL A 199 1.97 2.43 -27.98
C VAL A 199 1.80 0.96 -27.53
N ASP A 200 2.80 0.33 -26.93
CA ASP A 200 2.78 -1.05 -26.39
C ASP A 200 2.04 -1.20 -25.04
N ASP A 201 1.49 -0.09 -24.53
CA ASP A 201 0.63 0.03 -23.35
C ASP A 201 -0.69 -0.80 -23.39
N ALA A 202 -0.88 -1.74 -24.33
CA ALA A 202 -2.10 -2.55 -24.43
C ALA A 202 -2.35 -3.39 -23.16
N LEU A 203 -1.29 -3.87 -22.51
CA LEU A 203 -1.38 -4.72 -21.31
C LEU A 203 -1.77 -3.95 -20.04
N TYR A 204 -1.50 -2.63 -19.98
CA TYR A 204 -1.84 -1.75 -18.85
C TYR A 204 -2.98 -0.77 -19.17
N ARG A 205 -3.40 -0.62 -20.43
CA ARG A 205 -4.57 0.19 -20.83
C ARG A 205 -5.89 -0.41 -20.37
N SER A 206 -5.94 -1.71 -20.13
CA SER A 206 -7.10 -2.29 -19.49
C SER A 206 -7.07 -1.87 -18.02
N ASN A 207 -8.01 -1.01 -17.60
CA ASN A 207 -8.19 -0.69 -16.18
C ASN A 207 -8.85 -1.87 -15.43
N ILE A 208 -8.54 -3.09 -15.85
CA ILE A 208 -9.02 -4.32 -15.26
C ILE A 208 -8.34 -4.46 -13.91
N GLN A 209 -9.15 -4.73 -12.89
CA GLN A 209 -8.71 -4.87 -11.51
C GLN A 209 -9.46 -6.05 -10.92
N VAL A 210 -8.74 -6.97 -10.27
CA VAL A 210 -9.33 -8.11 -9.54
C VAL A 210 -8.79 -8.12 -8.11
N ALA A 211 -9.62 -8.56 -7.16
CA ALA A 211 -9.36 -8.41 -5.73
C ALA A 211 -8.09 -9.15 -5.27
N ASP A 212 -7.96 -10.41 -5.67
CA ASP A 212 -6.86 -11.31 -5.32
C ASP A 212 -5.51 -10.78 -5.79
N LEU A 213 -5.41 -10.26 -7.01
CA LEU A 213 -4.16 -9.70 -7.51
C LEU A 213 -3.82 -8.36 -6.87
N ASN A 214 -4.82 -7.53 -6.56
CA ASN A 214 -4.61 -6.31 -5.77
C ASN A 214 -4.09 -6.66 -4.37
N MET A 215 -4.66 -7.68 -3.74
CA MET A 215 -4.24 -8.17 -2.43
C MET A 215 -2.82 -8.72 -2.47
N LEU A 216 -2.45 -9.47 -3.50
CA LEU A 216 -1.11 -10.01 -3.64
C LEU A 216 -0.07 -8.90 -3.84
N ALA A 217 -0.35 -7.90 -4.70
CA ALA A 217 0.52 -6.74 -4.88
C ALA A 217 0.75 -5.98 -3.57
N ALA A 218 -0.34 -5.67 -2.85
CA ALA A 218 -0.26 -5.00 -1.55
C ALA A 218 0.51 -5.84 -0.51
N THR A 219 0.28 -7.15 -0.49
CA THR A 219 0.95 -8.06 0.45
C THR A 219 2.45 -8.10 0.19
N LEU A 220 2.88 -8.24 -1.06
CA LEU A 220 4.29 -8.21 -1.44
C LEU A 220 4.94 -6.87 -1.07
N ALA A 221 4.27 -5.75 -1.34
CA ALA A 221 4.75 -4.42 -0.95
C ALA A 221 4.90 -4.26 0.58
N VAL A 222 3.92 -4.74 1.36
CA VAL A 222 3.99 -4.65 2.82
C VAL A 222 5.03 -5.62 3.40
N ILE A 223 5.23 -6.79 2.80
CA ILE A 223 6.35 -7.68 3.17
C ILE A 223 7.68 -6.95 2.99
N GLN A 224 7.88 -6.33 1.83
CA GLN A 224 9.08 -5.57 1.52
C GLN A 224 9.31 -4.40 2.47
N TYR A 225 8.26 -3.62 2.78
CA TYR A 225 8.35 -2.58 3.81
C TYR A 225 8.78 -3.15 5.17
N LYS A 226 8.19 -4.28 5.57
CA LYS A 226 8.53 -4.95 6.84
C LYS A 226 9.95 -5.52 6.84
N GLN A 227 10.48 -5.96 5.69
CA GLN A 227 11.89 -6.33 5.53
C GLN A 227 12.81 -5.11 5.73
N LEU A 228 12.51 -3.97 5.10
CA LEU A 228 13.26 -2.72 5.31
C LEU A 228 13.25 -2.25 6.76
N ARG A 229 12.15 -2.48 7.48
CA ARG A 229 12.04 -2.20 8.93
C ARG A 229 12.72 -3.27 9.80
N GLY A 230 13.22 -4.36 9.23
CA GLY A 230 13.88 -5.46 9.92
C GLY A 230 12.92 -6.38 10.70
N PHE A 231 11.62 -6.36 10.39
CA PHE A 231 10.64 -7.28 10.97
C PHE A 231 10.79 -8.68 10.37
N TYR A 232 11.00 -8.76 9.05
CA TYR A 232 11.33 -10.01 8.37
C TYR A 232 12.83 -10.07 8.09
N SER A 233 13.38 -11.29 8.11
CA SER A 233 14.73 -11.53 7.58
C SER A 233 14.70 -11.36 6.06
N ASP A 234 15.68 -10.65 5.52
CA ASP A 234 15.86 -10.43 4.10
C ASP A 234 17.33 -10.61 3.73
N THR A 235 17.70 -11.82 3.33
CA THR A 235 19.09 -12.17 3.03
C THR A 235 19.48 -11.85 1.59
N GLU A 236 18.50 -11.73 0.69
CA GLU A 236 18.73 -11.45 -0.73
C GLU A 236 18.66 -9.94 -1.03
N ALA A 237 17.97 -9.16 -0.19
CA ALA A 237 17.86 -7.70 -0.29
C ALA A 237 17.41 -7.23 -1.68
N GLU A 238 16.34 -7.83 -2.19
CA GLU A 238 15.80 -7.59 -3.53
C GLU A 238 14.88 -6.36 -3.53
N TYR A 239 14.99 -5.52 -4.56
CA TYR A 239 14.28 -4.25 -4.69
C TYR A 239 13.24 -4.27 -5.80
N HIS A 240 13.12 -5.36 -6.55
CA HIS A 240 12.12 -5.51 -7.60
C HIS A 240 11.60 -6.95 -7.64
N ALA A 241 10.27 -7.08 -7.71
CA ALA A 241 9.59 -8.36 -7.85
C ALA A 241 8.49 -8.29 -8.91
N VAL A 242 8.39 -9.33 -9.73
CA VAL A 242 7.31 -9.54 -10.70
C VAL A 242 6.68 -10.91 -10.47
N TYR A 243 5.37 -10.95 -10.27
CA TYR A 243 4.59 -12.18 -10.25
C TYR A 243 3.80 -12.36 -11.54
N SER A 244 3.80 -13.58 -12.09
CA SER A 244 3.00 -13.95 -13.27
C SER A 244 1.98 -15.04 -12.93
N THR A 245 0.70 -14.80 -13.27
CA THR A 245 -0.39 -15.74 -12.99
C THR A 245 -0.30 -17.02 -13.82
N ASP A 246 0.21 -16.94 -15.05
CA ASP A 246 0.27 -18.08 -15.97
C ASP A 246 1.27 -19.15 -15.51
N GLY A 247 2.44 -18.72 -15.04
CA GLY A 247 3.48 -19.61 -14.53
C GLY A 247 3.38 -19.89 -13.03
N ASN A 248 2.61 -19.10 -12.26
CA ASN A 248 2.70 -19.04 -10.80
C ASN A 248 4.18 -18.83 -10.33
N ILE A 249 4.86 -17.88 -10.97
CA ILE A 249 6.29 -17.59 -10.73
C ILE A 249 6.41 -16.18 -10.14
N ILE A 250 7.26 -16.05 -9.13
CA ILE A 250 7.78 -14.76 -8.65
C ILE A 250 9.24 -14.65 -9.12
N LEU A 251 9.53 -13.61 -9.89
CA LEU A 251 10.87 -13.26 -10.36
C LEU A 251 11.34 -12.04 -9.58
N ASN A 252 12.46 -12.18 -8.87
CA ASN A 252 13.05 -11.07 -8.13
C ASN A 252 14.35 -10.59 -8.79
N ALA A 253 14.63 -9.30 -8.66
CA ALA A 253 15.79 -8.64 -9.23
C ALA A 253 16.23 -7.44 -8.37
N ASP A 254 17.37 -6.87 -8.76
CA ASP A 254 17.96 -5.64 -8.22
C ASP A 254 18.31 -5.74 -6.73
N ARG A 255 19.56 -6.08 -6.42
CA ARG A 255 20.03 -6.35 -5.04
C ARG A 255 20.93 -5.24 -4.54
N ALA A 256 20.79 -4.90 -3.25
CA ALA A 256 21.64 -3.93 -2.54
C ALA A 256 23.04 -4.47 -2.22
#